data_AF-A0A969XM87-F1
#
_entry.id   AF-A0A969XM87-F1
#
_cell.length_a   1.000
_cell.length_b   1.000
_cell.length_c   1.000
_cell.angle_alpha   90.00
_cell.angle_beta   90.00
_cell.angle_gamma   90.00
#
_symmetry.space_group_name_H-M   'P 1'
#
loop_
_entity.id
_entity.type
_entity.pdbx_description
1 polymer ?
#
loop_
_entity_poly.entity_id
_entity_poly.type
_entity_poly.pdbx_seq_one_letter_code
_entity_poly.pdbx_strand_id
1 'polypeptide(L)'
;MATTRDQFVQSRISEFSQIQGAIEKLNLRAQLVGDDVSHEHHEQMQMLLTMREEAARKIEQIREASSGEWQGAADEVDTALAELEAATRRVVASLKR
;
A
#
# COMPACT_ATOMS: atom_id res chain seq x y z
N MET A 1 -21.52 0.02 17.36
CA MET A 1 -20.54 -0.89 17.99
C MET A 1 -19.16 -0.43 17.53
N ALA A 2 -18.20 -0.28 18.44
CA ALA A 2 -16.83 0.04 18.05
C ALA A 2 -16.20 -1.18 17.37
N THR A 3 -15.58 -0.99 16.20
CA THR A 3 -14.79 -2.03 15.52
C THR A 3 -13.67 -2.48 16.47
N THR A 4 -13.49 -3.79 16.64
CA THR A 4 -12.37 -4.28 17.46
C THR A 4 -11.05 -4.11 16.70
N ARG A 5 -9.92 -4.02 17.43
CA ARG A 5 -8.59 -3.97 16.82
C ARG A 5 -8.38 -5.07 15.78
N ASP A 6 -8.78 -6.30 16.12
CA ASP A 6 -8.59 -7.44 15.23
C ASP A 6 -9.45 -7.35 13.96
N GLN A 7 -10.69 -6.83 14.08
CA GLN A 7 -11.55 -6.55 12.92
C GLN A 7 -10.96 -5.43 12.04
N PHE A 8 -10.40 -4.39 12.66
CA PHE A 8 -9.72 -3.30 11.96
C PHE A 8 -8.50 -3.85 11.20
N VAL A 9 -7.61 -4.57 11.88
CA VAL A 9 -6.41 -5.17 11.28
C VAL A 9 -6.77 -6.11 10.14
N GLN A 10 -7.78 -6.98 10.30
CA GLN A 10 -8.23 -7.86 9.21
C GLN A 10 -8.73 -7.07 7.99
N SER A 11 -9.51 -6.01 8.21
CA SER A 11 -9.96 -5.14 7.12
C SER A 11 -8.78 -4.49 6.40
N ARG A 12 -7.80 -3.97 7.14
CA ARG A 12 -6.63 -3.29 6.57
C ARG A 12 -5.70 -4.26 5.84
N ILE A 13 -5.52 -5.48 6.34
CA ILE A 13 -4.78 -6.54 5.64
C ILE A 13 -5.45 -6.88 4.30
N SER A 14 -6.78 -6.97 4.27
CA SER A 14 -7.50 -7.25 3.02
C SER A 14 -7.30 -6.14 1.99
N GLU A 15 -7.39 -4.88 2.42
CA GLU A 15 -7.16 -3.72 1.56
C GLU A 15 -5.71 -3.65 1.06
N PHE A 16 -4.75 -3.83 1.97
CA PHE A 16 -3.34 -3.92 1.65
C PHE A 16 -3.05 -5.00 0.60
N SER A 17 -3.64 -6.19 0.74
CA SER A 17 -3.51 -7.29 -0.22
C SER A 17 -4.04 -6.93 -1.61
N GLN A 18 -5.16 -6.20 -1.69
CA GLN A 18 -5.69 -5.72 -2.96
C GLN A 18 -4.74 -4.73 -3.64
N ILE A 19 -4.19 -3.78 -2.87
CA ILE A 19 -3.24 -2.79 -3.38
C ILE A 19 -1.94 -3.48 -3.82
N GLN A 20 -1.44 -4.44 -3.04
CA GLN A 20 -0.26 -5.23 -3.39
C GLN A 20 -0.46 -5.96 -4.72
N GLY A 21 -1.62 -6.60 -4.93
CA GLY A 21 -1.93 -7.25 -6.20
C GLY A 21 -1.98 -6.28 -7.39
N ALA A 22 -2.35 -5.01 -7.16
CA ALA A 22 -2.27 -3.97 -8.20
C ALA A 22 -0.81 -3.58 -8.52
N ILE A 23 0.04 -3.42 -7.50
CA ILE A 23 1.47 -3.14 -7.66
C ILE A 23 2.19 -4.29 -8.38
N GLU A 24 1.87 -5.53 -8.07
CA GLU A 24 2.44 -6.71 -8.76
C GLU A 24 2.07 -6.72 -10.25
N LYS A 25 0.80 -6.42 -10.58
CA LYS A 25 0.35 -6.28 -11.98
C LYS A 25 1.07 -5.14 -12.70
N LEU A 26 1.30 -4.01 -12.03
CA LEU A 26 2.08 -2.90 -12.57
C LEU A 26 3.51 -3.35 -12.89
N ASN A 27 4.17 -4.03 -11.95
CA ASN A 27 5.53 -4.52 -12.12
C ASN A 27 5.65 -5.52 -13.28
N LEU A 28 4.72 -6.47 -13.38
CA LEU A 28 4.66 -7.41 -14.52
C LEU A 28 4.46 -6.67 -15.84
N ARG A 29 3.59 -5.66 -15.87
CA ARG A 29 3.35 -4.87 -17.08
C ARG A 29 4.59 -4.06 -17.46
N ALA A 30 5.31 -3.49 -16.50
CA ALA A 30 6.56 -2.79 -16.75
C ALA A 30 7.62 -3.71 -17.39
N GLN A 31 7.74 -4.95 -16.89
CA GLN A 31 8.65 -5.95 -17.47
C GLN A 31 8.26 -6.36 -18.89
N LEU A 32 6.95 -6.40 -19.21
CA LEU A 32 6.46 -6.76 -20.55
C LEU A 32 6.61 -5.65 -21.60
N VAL A 33 6.56 -4.38 -21.19
CA VAL A 33 6.67 -3.24 -22.11
C VAL A 33 8.12 -2.96 -22.51
N GLY A 34 9.11 -3.60 -21.86
CA GLY A 34 10.53 -3.51 -22.21
C GLY A 34 11.20 -2.18 -21.78
N ASP A 35 12.51 -2.06 -22.06
CA ASP A 35 13.42 -0.97 -21.63
C ASP A 35 12.99 0.47 -22.00
N ASP A 36 11.93 0.65 -22.79
CA ASP A 36 11.34 1.97 -23.10
C ASP A 36 10.58 2.59 -21.90
N VAL A 37 10.41 1.81 -20.84
CA VAL A 37 9.87 2.30 -19.58
C VAL A 37 10.96 3.10 -18.84
N SER A 38 10.93 4.42 -19.10
CA SER A 38 11.76 5.48 -18.53
C SER A 38 12.20 5.25 -17.08
N HIS A 39 13.39 5.75 -16.74
CA HIS A 39 13.91 5.91 -15.37
C HIS A 39 12.82 6.34 -14.37
N GLU A 40 11.92 7.23 -14.79
CA GLU A 40 10.77 7.72 -14.03
C GLU A 40 9.85 6.62 -13.51
N HIS A 41 9.59 5.57 -14.30
CA HIS A 41 8.78 4.45 -13.83
C HIS A 41 9.54 3.61 -12.81
N HIS A 42 10.84 3.39 -13.01
CA HIS A 42 11.64 2.68 -12.00
C HIS A 42 11.61 3.43 -10.66
N GLU A 43 11.76 4.76 -10.68
CA GLU A 43 11.60 5.61 -9.50
C GLU A 43 10.19 5.49 -8.89
N GLN A 44 9.15 5.57 -9.71
CA GLN A 44 7.75 5.40 -9.26
C GLN A 44 7.52 4.02 -8.63
N MET A 45 8.09 2.96 -9.18
CA MET A 45 7.98 1.61 -8.64
C MET A 45 8.74 1.47 -7.32
N GLN A 46 9.96 2.01 -7.21
CA GLN A 46 10.72 2.04 -5.96
C GLN A 46 9.98 2.80 -4.85
N MET A 47 9.35 3.92 -5.21
CA MET A 47 8.49 4.67 -4.30
C MET A 47 7.30 3.82 -3.82
N LEU A 48 6.59 3.15 -4.74
CA LEU A 48 5.46 2.28 -4.38
C LEU A 48 5.89 1.11 -3.46
N LEU A 49 7.05 0.51 -3.73
CA LEU A 49 7.58 -0.58 -2.90
C LEU A 49 7.94 -0.08 -1.48
N THR A 50 8.51 1.11 -1.38
CA THR A 50 8.82 1.75 -0.10
C THR A 50 7.56 2.04 0.70
N MET A 51 6.55 2.66 0.07
CA MET A 51 5.26 2.93 0.70
C MET A 51 4.53 1.65 1.12
N ARG A 52 4.65 0.58 0.31
CA ARG A 52 4.10 -0.74 0.64
C ARG A 52 4.76 -1.30 1.90
N GLU A 53 6.09 -1.24 2.00
CA GLU A 53 6.81 -1.69 3.19
C GLU A 53 6.46 -0.88 4.43
N GLU A 54 6.27 0.43 4.28
CA GLU A 54 5.82 1.29 5.38
C GLU A 54 4.42 0.92 5.86
N ALA A 55 3.46 0.78 4.94
CA ALA A 55 2.10 0.36 5.26
C ALA A 55 2.09 -1.02 5.95
N ALA A 56 2.90 -1.97 5.47
CA ALA A 56 3.03 -3.29 6.09
C ALA A 56 3.58 -3.20 7.52
N ARG A 57 4.62 -2.38 7.76
CA ARG A 57 5.18 -2.16 9.10
C ARG A 57 4.16 -1.54 10.04
N LYS A 58 3.39 -0.55 9.59
CA LYS A 58 2.35 0.10 10.41
C LYS A 58 1.21 -0.87 10.75
N ILE A 59 0.79 -1.72 9.81
CA ILE A 59 -0.19 -2.78 10.09
C ILE A 59 0.32 -3.76 11.15
N GLU A 60 1.60 -4.15 11.07
CA GLU A 60 2.23 -5.03 12.06
C GLU A 60 2.27 -4.37 13.45
N GLN A 61 2.61 -3.08 13.51
CA GLN A 61 2.63 -2.30 14.75
C GLN A 61 1.25 -2.27 15.43
N ILE A 62 0.16 -2.11 14.68
CA ILE A 62 -1.20 -2.20 15.25
C ILE A 62 -1.47 -3.59 15.80
N ARG A 63 -1.03 -4.65 15.10
CA ARG A 63 -1.23 -6.03 15.52
C ARG A 63 -0.58 -6.31 16.88
N GLU A 64 0.58 -5.70 17.12
CA GLU A 64 1.33 -5.79 18.37
C GLU A 64 0.90 -4.78 19.43
N ALA A 65 0.18 -3.72 19.04
CA ALA A 65 -0.23 -2.65 19.95
C ALA A 65 -1.21 -3.11 21.04
N SER A 66 -1.01 -2.55 22.23
CA SER A 66 -1.87 -2.67 23.40
C SER A 66 -3.29 -2.15 23.12
N SER A 67 -4.28 -2.63 23.87
CA SER A 67 -5.71 -2.30 23.70
C SER A 67 -6.09 -0.82 23.87
N GLY A 68 -5.17 0.06 24.29
CA GLY A 68 -5.39 1.51 24.41
C GLY A 68 -4.58 2.39 23.45
N GLU A 69 -3.60 1.84 22.73
CA GLU A 69 -2.69 2.62 21.85
C GLU A 69 -3.01 2.40 20.37
N TRP A 70 -3.80 1.37 20.05
CA TRP A 70 -4.06 0.96 18.67
C TRP A 70 -4.90 1.98 17.88
N GLN A 71 -5.70 2.83 18.52
CA GLN A 71 -6.49 3.84 17.79
C GLN A 71 -5.61 4.90 17.13
N GLY A 72 -4.56 5.38 17.79
CA GLY A 72 -3.63 6.35 17.17
C GLY A 72 -2.87 5.72 16.00
N ALA A 73 -2.45 4.47 16.15
CA ALA A 73 -1.79 3.73 15.09
C ALA A 73 -2.77 3.38 13.93
N ALA A 74 -4.07 3.21 14.21
CA ALA A 74 -5.10 2.97 13.19
C ALA A 74 -5.20 4.12 12.18
N ASP A 75 -5.21 5.36 12.66
CA ASP A 75 -5.24 6.55 11.80
C ASP A 75 -3.99 6.63 10.90
N GLU A 76 -2.83 6.22 11.42
CA GLU A 76 -1.58 6.15 10.64
C GLU A 76 -1.62 5.07 9.56
N VAL A 77 -2.22 3.90 9.84
CA VAL A 77 -2.40 2.85 8.85
C VAL A 77 -3.38 3.28 7.76
N ASP A 78 -4.49 3.90 8.14
CA ASP A 78 -5.47 4.41 7.17
C ASP A 78 -4.84 5.46 6.25
N THR A 79 -4.04 6.36 6.81
CA THR A 79 -3.29 7.36 6.02
C THR A 79 -2.30 6.69 5.07
N ALA A 80 -1.49 5.75 5.56
CA ALA A 80 -0.50 5.07 4.74
C ALA A 80 -1.13 4.24 3.60
N LEU A 81 -2.25 3.56 3.86
CA LEU A 81 -2.97 2.81 2.84
C LEU A 81 -3.63 3.71 1.80
N ALA A 82 -4.25 4.83 2.24
CA ALA A 82 -4.84 5.79 1.32
C ALA A 82 -3.78 6.44 0.40
N GLU A 83 -2.62 6.79 0.95
CA GLU A 83 -1.50 7.31 0.16
C GLU A 83 -0.95 6.26 -0.81
N LEU A 84 -0.75 5.02 -0.36
CA LEU A 84 -0.29 3.92 -1.22
C LEU A 84 -1.27 3.65 -2.36
N GLU A 85 -2.57 3.64 -2.06
CA GLU A 85 -3.61 3.46 -3.07
C GLU A 85 -3.59 4.61 -4.09
N ALA A 86 -3.54 5.85 -3.61
CA ALA A 86 -3.49 7.04 -4.47
C ALA A 86 -2.25 7.03 -5.37
N ALA A 87 -1.08 6.70 -4.82
CA ALA A 87 0.16 6.57 -5.59
C ALA A 87 0.03 5.45 -6.63
N THR A 88 -0.49 4.28 -6.25
CA THR A 88 -0.70 3.15 -7.17
C THR A 88 -1.60 3.54 -8.33
N ARG A 89 -2.73 4.22 -8.05
CA ARG A 89 -3.66 4.72 -9.09
C ARG A 89 -2.99 5.74 -10.02
N ARG A 90 -2.13 6.62 -9.51
CA ARG A 90 -1.38 7.59 -10.33
C ARG A 90 -0.43 6.89 -11.30
N VAL A 91 0.31 5.88 -10.84
CA VAL A 91 1.22 5.09 -11.69
C VAL A 91 0.44 4.26 -12.73
N VAL A 92 -0.71 3.68 -12.35
CA VAL A 92 -1.60 3.04 -13.32
C VAL A 92 -2.07 4.03 -14.39
N ALA A 93 -2.37 5.27 -14.02
CA ALA A 93 -2.84 6.29 -14.95
C ALA A 93 -1.73 6.81 -15.86
N SER A 94 -0.49 6.96 -15.38
CA SER A 94 0.65 7.36 -16.20
C SER A 94 0.95 6.32 -17.28
N LEU A 95 0.75 5.03 -16.99
CA LEU A 95 0.96 3.93 -17.93
C LEU A 95 -0.14 3.70 -18.96
N LYS A 96 -1.28 4.36 -18.81
CA LYS A 96 -2.38 4.31 -19.79
C LYS A 96 -2.32 5.43 -20.82
N ARG A 97 -1.49 6.46 -20.59
CA ARG A 97 -1.24 7.54 -21.54
C ARG A 97 -0.19 7.09 -22.55
#